data_AF-A0A7S4FQL6-F1
#
_entry.id   AF-A0A7S4FQL6-F1
#
_cell.length_a   1.000
_cell.length_b   1.000
_cell.length_c   1.000
_cell.angle_alpha   90.00
_cell.angle_beta   90.00
_cell.angle_gamma   90.00
#
_symmetry.space_group_name_H-M   'P 1'
#
loop_
_entity.id
_entity.type
_entity.pdbx_description
1 polymer ?
#
loop_
_entity_poly.entity_id
_entity_poly.type
_entity_poly.pdbx_seq_one_letter_code
_entity_poly.pdbx_strand_id
1 'polypeptide(L)'
;FCVMQGNPGALMYIIDHGSVEVLIHNPSADGKRRAPGIRVATLNKRGIYFGEFTVLVEEPRGASVRATETTCLWALHKQALSFWISKLPPPLQVEAREVADERRRANLYKLFPLTARLLKEIPMFQMWSQDHCETLVAKCKPVIFNPGEVIMRQGAPGDFMYFLARGKVHVFSDYQDPSQKLLGSCVPPCVVGEVALLYKEVRSATVVADKIVETWALSTGDFHDLMMSVPEWFLAAKVIVNMQRAARLPPLPMRVVLDCPLVPPGFRTMEWGRKLTGLMQPRVCDVTYPVTQANLEVTEVIFCMQGTFGDEKNVFGKGSVVGIEELLEGVEHWPRTLKARTRVELWTLKIDVFKSYMKSNDKLCAAFYKSIGDEAAKNLGLPCPKV
;
A
#
# COMPACT_ATOMS: atom_id res chain seq x y z
N PHE A 1 -21.59 19.81 -28.99
CA PHE A 1 -21.43 19.19 -27.66
C PHE A 1 -21.56 20.28 -26.62
N CYS A 2 -22.42 20.08 -25.62
CA CYS A 2 -22.61 21.02 -24.51
C CYS A 2 -21.55 20.78 -23.42
N VAL A 3 -21.09 19.53 -23.30
CA VAL A 3 -20.05 19.09 -22.38
C VAL A 3 -19.14 18.11 -23.11
N MET A 4 -17.83 18.17 -22.85
CA MET A 4 -16.84 17.27 -23.41
C MET A 4 -16.13 16.51 -22.29
N GLN A 5 -16.05 15.19 -22.39
CA GLN A 5 -15.31 14.33 -21.47
C GLN A 5 -13.84 14.76 -21.37
N GLY A 6 -13.28 14.71 -20.16
CA GLY A 6 -11.90 15.08 -19.87
C GLY A 6 -11.66 16.58 -19.73
N ASN A 7 -12.60 17.44 -20.14
CA ASN A 7 -12.47 18.87 -19.89
C ASN A 7 -12.73 19.18 -18.42
N PRO A 8 -12.10 20.22 -17.85
CA PRO A 8 -12.57 20.78 -16.59
C PRO A 8 -13.98 21.35 -16.78
N GLY A 9 -14.79 21.33 -15.73
CA GLY A 9 -16.14 21.88 -15.77
C GLY A 9 -16.47 22.64 -14.51
N ALA A 10 -17.07 23.81 -14.68
CA ALA A 10 -17.55 24.65 -13.58
C ALA A 10 -19.08 24.84 -13.62
N LEU A 11 -19.79 24.15 -14.50
CA LEU A 11 -21.24 24.31 -14.70
C LEU A 11 -21.95 22.97 -14.58
N MET A 12 -23.09 22.91 -13.93
CA MET A 12 -24.08 21.85 -14.12
C MET A 12 -25.25 22.40 -14.93
N TYR A 13 -25.94 21.53 -15.66
CA TYR A 13 -27.02 21.91 -16.56
C TYR A 13 -28.30 21.21 -16.17
N ILE A 14 -29.43 21.92 -16.20
CA ILE A 14 -30.77 21.38 -15.99
C ILE A 14 -31.55 21.58 -17.29
N ILE A 15 -32.17 20.51 -17.79
CA ILE A 15 -32.94 20.54 -19.03
C ILE A 15 -34.25 21.27 -18.78
N ASP A 16 -34.50 22.35 -19.52
CA ASP A 16 -35.82 22.99 -19.59
C ASP A 16 -36.66 22.36 -20.71
N HIS A 17 -36.10 22.28 -21.93
CA HIS A 17 -36.72 21.60 -23.07
C HIS A 17 -35.66 21.06 -24.04
N GLY A 18 -36.04 20.03 -24.82
CA GLY A 18 -35.15 19.33 -25.76
C GLY A 18 -34.57 18.02 -25.21
N SER A 19 -33.61 17.46 -25.94
CA SER A 19 -33.02 16.15 -25.66
C SER A 19 -31.51 16.17 -25.84
N VAL A 20 -30.81 15.50 -24.93
CA VAL A 20 -29.37 15.28 -24.99
C VAL A 20 -29.03 13.79 -24.89
N GLU A 21 -27.94 13.38 -25.52
CA GLU A 21 -27.32 12.08 -25.32
C GLU A 21 -26.00 12.21 -24.56
N VAL A 22 -25.74 11.23 -23.70
CA VAL A 22 -24.51 11.11 -22.91
C VAL A 22 -23.62 10.04 -23.52
N LEU A 23 -22.39 10.42 -23.84
CA LEU A 23 -21.41 9.63 -24.57
C LEU A 23 -20.13 9.47 -23.75
N ILE A 24 -19.67 8.24 -23.54
CA ILE A 24 -18.40 7.95 -22.86
C ILE A 24 -17.42 7.36 -23.87
N HIS A 25 -16.25 7.99 -23.96
CA HIS A 25 -15.12 7.51 -24.74
C HIS A 25 -14.24 6.70 -23.80
N ASN A 26 -14.06 5.42 -24.12
CA ASN A 26 -13.01 4.63 -23.48
C ASN A 26 -11.66 5.06 -24.04
N PRO A 27 -10.61 5.16 -23.21
CA PRO A 27 -9.26 5.40 -23.71
C PRO A 27 -8.89 4.29 -24.70
N SER A 28 -8.58 4.66 -25.94
CA SER A 28 -8.05 3.72 -26.93
C SER A 28 -6.62 3.34 -26.56
N ALA A 29 -6.28 2.06 -26.67
CA ALA A 29 -4.94 1.53 -26.39
C ALA A 29 -3.82 2.17 -27.24
N ASP A 30 -4.17 2.84 -28.35
CA ASP A 30 -3.21 3.25 -29.39
C ASP A 30 -3.12 4.79 -29.58
N GLY A 31 -3.82 5.59 -28.77
CA GLY A 31 -3.74 7.05 -28.71
C GLY A 31 -4.09 7.85 -29.99
N LYS A 32 -4.23 7.19 -31.15
CA LYS A 32 -4.26 7.83 -32.48
C LYS A 32 -5.63 7.87 -33.14
N ARG A 33 -6.66 7.21 -32.59
CA ARG A 33 -8.06 7.33 -33.03
C ARG A 33 -9.01 7.39 -31.83
N ARG A 34 -9.79 8.48 -31.72
CA ARG A 34 -10.95 8.52 -30.82
C ARG A 34 -12.00 7.56 -31.39
N ALA A 35 -12.18 6.41 -30.74
CA ALA A 35 -13.32 5.53 -31.02
C ALA A 35 -14.63 6.34 -30.84
N PRO A 36 -15.70 6.05 -31.60
CA PRO A 36 -16.99 6.70 -31.37
C PRO A 36 -17.44 6.42 -29.93
N GLY A 37 -17.80 7.48 -29.19
CA GLY A 37 -18.22 7.36 -27.79
C GLY A 37 -19.42 6.43 -27.64
N ILE A 38 -19.39 5.58 -26.62
CA ILE A 38 -20.48 4.67 -26.27
C ILE A 38 -21.61 5.52 -25.66
N ARG A 39 -22.81 5.45 -26.25
CA ARG A 39 -23.99 6.12 -25.70
C ARG A 39 -24.45 5.38 -24.44
N VAL A 40 -24.39 6.06 -23.30
CA VAL A 40 -24.75 5.49 -21.99
C VAL A 40 -26.12 5.93 -21.49
N ALA A 41 -26.64 7.07 -21.97
CA ALA A 41 -27.97 7.55 -21.63
C ALA A 41 -28.52 8.55 -22.66
N THR A 42 -29.84 8.66 -22.70
CA THR A 42 -30.58 9.76 -23.35
C THR A 42 -31.38 10.48 -22.28
N LEU A 43 -31.22 11.81 -22.18
CA LEU A 43 -31.91 12.65 -21.21
C LEU A 43 -32.84 13.59 -21.99
N ASN A 44 -34.16 13.38 -21.88
CA ASN A 44 -35.17 14.06 -22.69
C ASN A 44 -36.38 14.54 -21.85
N LYS A 45 -36.23 14.57 -20.52
CA LYS A 45 -37.28 15.06 -19.61
C LYS A 45 -36.85 16.36 -18.97
N ARG A 46 -37.79 17.32 -18.91
CA ARG A 46 -37.63 18.57 -18.17
C ARG A 46 -37.28 18.31 -16.70
N GLY A 47 -36.35 19.10 -16.15
CA GLY A 47 -35.87 18.98 -14.78
C GLY A 47 -34.76 17.97 -14.56
N ILE A 48 -34.48 17.07 -15.52
CA ILE A 48 -33.28 16.22 -15.46
C ILE A 48 -32.04 17.11 -15.60
N TYR A 49 -31.00 16.81 -14.84
CA TYR A 49 -29.75 17.55 -14.85
C TYR A 49 -28.53 16.67 -15.09
N PHE A 50 -27.45 17.27 -15.58
CA PHE A 50 -26.17 16.63 -15.82
C PHE A 50 -24.99 17.58 -15.55
N GLY A 51 -23.81 17.01 -15.32
CA GLY A 51 -22.61 17.80 -15.03
C GLY A 51 -22.51 18.26 -13.57
N GLU A 52 -23.39 17.75 -12.70
CA GLU A 52 -23.37 17.91 -11.26
C GLU A 52 -22.05 17.46 -10.65
N PHE A 53 -21.41 16.44 -11.23
CA PHE A 53 -20.16 15.88 -10.75
C PHE A 53 -19.04 16.92 -10.72
N THR A 54 -18.93 17.76 -11.74
CA THR A 54 -17.84 18.75 -11.87
C THR A 54 -18.06 19.95 -10.96
N VAL A 55 -19.31 20.18 -10.57
CA VAL A 55 -19.68 21.20 -9.60
C VAL A 55 -19.44 20.70 -8.17
N LEU A 56 -19.82 19.46 -7.87
CA LEU A 56 -19.67 18.89 -6.54
C LEU A 56 -18.25 18.34 -6.29
N VAL A 57 -17.50 18.01 -7.36
CA VAL A 57 -16.20 17.36 -7.34
C VAL A 57 -15.23 18.10 -8.27
N GLU A 58 -14.00 18.34 -7.81
CA GLU A 58 -12.92 18.88 -8.64
C GLU A 58 -12.28 17.83 -9.54
N GLU A 59 -13.10 17.27 -10.42
CA GLU A 59 -12.68 16.30 -11.41
C GLU A 59 -13.05 16.73 -12.82
N PRO A 60 -12.35 16.24 -13.85
CA PRO A 60 -12.74 16.45 -15.23
C PRO A 60 -14.10 15.81 -15.54
N ARG A 61 -14.78 16.27 -16.58
CA ARG A 61 -16.05 15.71 -17.06
C ARG A 61 -15.90 14.21 -17.36
N GLY A 62 -16.71 13.37 -16.70
CA GLY A 62 -16.70 11.91 -16.90
C GLY A 62 -17.31 11.44 -18.22
N ALA A 63 -18.11 12.28 -18.88
CA ALA A 63 -18.76 11.99 -20.15
C ALA A 63 -18.90 13.26 -21.00
N SER A 64 -19.04 13.05 -22.31
CA SER A 64 -19.47 14.10 -23.25
C SER A 64 -20.98 14.12 -23.33
N VAL A 65 -21.58 15.31 -23.46
CA VAL A 65 -23.03 15.47 -23.62
C VAL A 65 -23.30 16.25 -24.90
N ARG A 66 -24.15 15.70 -25.76
CA ARG A 66 -24.51 16.27 -27.07
C ARG A 66 -26.01 16.47 -27.14
N ALA A 67 -26.46 17.69 -27.46
CA ALA A 67 -27.85 17.92 -27.83
C ALA A 67 -28.18 17.18 -29.14
N THR A 68 -29.29 16.45 -29.13
CA THR A 68 -29.80 15.72 -30.31
C THR A 68 -30.81 16.53 -31.10
N GLU A 69 -31.30 17.63 -30.51
CA GLU A 69 -32.24 18.59 -31.08
C GLU A 69 -32.01 19.97 -30.44
N THR A 70 -32.79 20.99 -30.84
CA THR A 70 -32.77 22.30 -30.18
C THR A 70 -33.13 22.13 -28.70
N THR A 71 -32.13 22.37 -27.84
CA THR A 71 -32.22 22.10 -26.40
C THR A 71 -31.90 23.37 -25.62
N CYS A 72 -32.76 23.72 -24.67
CA CYS A 72 -32.53 24.80 -23.73
C CYS A 72 -32.16 24.24 -22.35
N LEU A 73 -31.12 24.83 -21.77
CA LEU A 73 -30.52 24.38 -20.52
C LEU A 73 -30.40 25.58 -19.59
N TRP A 74 -30.81 25.39 -18.33
CA TRP A 74 -30.34 26.24 -17.24
C TRP A 74 -28.93 25.81 -16.85
N ALA A 75 -28.01 26.77 -16.70
CA ALA A 75 -26.64 26.49 -16.28
C ALA A 75 -26.39 27.08 -14.89
N LEU A 76 -25.94 26.23 -13.95
CA LEU A 76 -25.61 26.62 -12.59
C LEU A 76 -24.10 26.50 -12.37
N HIS A 77 -23.47 27.61 -11.96
CA HIS A 77 -22.03 27.66 -11.70
C HIS A 77 -21.65 26.99 -10.39
N LYS A 78 -20.48 26.35 -10.38
CA LYS A 78 -19.94 25.64 -9.23
C LYS A 78 -19.86 26.53 -8.01
N GLN A 79 -19.28 27.71 -8.17
CA GLN A 79 -19.13 28.67 -7.07
C GLN A 79 -20.48 29.09 -6.50
N ALA A 80 -21.50 29.26 -7.35
CA ALA A 80 -22.85 29.59 -6.90
C ALA A 80 -23.48 28.42 -6.12
N LEU A 81 -23.38 27.18 -6.64
CA LEU A 81 -23.92 26.02 -5.93
C LEU A 81 -23.18 25.78 -4.61
N SER A 82 -21.85 25.82 -4.60
CA SER A 82 -21.03 25.67 -3.40
C SER A 82 -21.36 26.75 -2.37
N PHE A 83 -21.55 28.00 -2.80
CA PHE A 83 -22.00 29.08 -1.94
C PHE A 83 -23.36 28.74 -1.31
N TRP A 84 -24.36 28.35 -2.10
CA TRP A 84 -25.69 28.02 -1.58
C TRP A 84 -25.69 26.80 -0.66
N ILE A 85 -24.95 25.72 -1.00
CA ILE A 85 -24.79 24.55 -0.12
C ILE A 85 -24.18 24.97 1.22
N SER A 86 -23.17 25.85 1.22
CA SER A 86 -22.56 26.35 2.47
C SER A 86 -23.53 27.14 3.36
N LYS A 87 -24.63 27.66 2.79
CA LYS A 87 -25.67 28.37 3.53
C LYS A 87 -26.79 27.46 4.01
N LEU A 88 -26.85 26.21 3.55
CA LEU A 88 -27.85 25.26 4.03
C LEU A 88 -27.60 24.91 5.50
N PRO A 89 -28.66 24.68 6.29
CA PRO A 89 -28.54 24.04 7.61
C PRO A 89 -27.76 22.71 7.51
N PRO A 90 -26.98 22.33 8.55
CA PRO A 90 -26.16 21.12 8.51
C PRO A 90 -26.89 19.83 8.08
N PRO A 91 -28.15 19.56 8.48
CA PRO A 91 -28.87 18.37 8.02
C PRO A 91 -29.04 18.31 6.49
N LEU A 92 -29.35 19.44 5.85
CA LEU A 92 -29.54 19.51 4.40
C LEU A 92 -28.21 19.44 3.64
N GLN A 93 -27.10 19.85 4.26
CA GLN A 93 -25.76 19.64 3.67
C GLN A 93 -25.42 18.15 3.59
N VAL A 94 -25.74 17.38 4.64
CA VAL A 94 -25.55 15.93 4.68
C VAL A 94 -26.44 15.25 3.64
N GLU A 95 -27.71 15.65 3.54
CA GLU A 95 -28.64 15.09 2.54
C GLU A 95 -28.18 15.37 1.10
N ALA A 96 -27.78 16.62 0.79
CA ALA A 96 -27.25 16.97 -0.52
C ALA A 96 -26.00 16.15 -0.89
N ARG A 97 -25.15 15.88 0.10
CA ARG A 97 -23.98 15.03 -0.05
C ARG A 97 -24.37 13.56 -0.30
N GLU A 98 -25.31 13.01 0.45
CA GLU A 98 -25.75 11.62 0.32
C GLU A 98 -26.36 11.35 -1.07
N VAL A 99 -27.16 12.29 -1.59
CA VAL A 99 -27.71 12.21 -2.97
C VAL A 99 -26.59 12.14 -4.01
N ALA A 100 -25.51 12.90 -3.81
CA ALA A 100 -24.35 12.85 -4.70
C ALA A 100 -23.58 11.53 -4.58
N ASP A 101 -23.43 11.01 -3.35
CA ASP A 101 -22.76 9.74 -3.06
C ASP A 101 -23.56 8.53 -3.57
N GLU A 102 -24.89 8.56 -3.53
CA GLU A 102 -25.76 7.54 -4.14
C GLU A 102 -25.57 7.46 -5.66
N ARG A 103 -25.55 8.60 -6.34
CA ARG A 103 -25.26 8.65 -7.78
C ARG A 103 -23.86 8.14 -8.12
N ARG A 104 -22.85 8.48 -7.29
CA ARG A 104 -21.48 7.94 -7.44
C ARG A 104 -21.47 6.43 -7.32
N ARG A 105 -22.12 5.86 -6.29
CA ARG A 105 -22.23 4.39 -6.12
C ARG A 105 -22.88 3.74 -7.34
N ALA A 106 -23.97 4.31 -7.86
CA ALA A 106 -24.64 3.79 -9.05
C ALA A 106 -23.75 3.86 -10.31
N ASN A 107 -22.95 4.92 -10.47
CA ASN A 107 -22.01 5.06 -11.59
C ASN A 107 -20.79 4.16 -11.43
N LEU A 108 -20.32 3.91 -10.21
CA LEU A 108 -19.17 3.05 -9.94
C LEU A 108 -19.44 1.63 -10.45
N TYR A 109 -20.63 1.07 -10.20
CA TYR A 109 -21.05 -0.22 -10.78
C TYR A 109 -21.00 -0.25 -12.31
N LYS A 110 -21.39 0.84 -12.98
CA LYS A 110 -21.56 0.89 -14.44
C LYS A 110 -20.28 1.23 -15.19
N LEU A 111 -19.49 2.14 -14.64
CA LEU A 111 -18.37 2.78 -15.33
C LEU A 111 -17.02 2.30 -14.83
N PHE A 112 -16.93 1.92 -13.56
CA PHE A 112 -15.68 1.52 -12.91
C PHE A 112 -15.88 0.26 -12.04
N PRO A 113 -16.45 -0.82 -12.60
CA PRO A 113 -16.67 -2.05 -11.84
C PRO A 113 -15.34 -2.62 -11.37
N LEU A 114 -15.30 -3.09 -10.12
CA LEU A 114 -14.24 -4.00 -9.72
C LEU A 114 -14.42 -5.28 -10.54
N THR A 115 -13.35 -5.73 -11.20
CA THR A 115 -13.37 -6.95 -12.00
C THR A 115 -12.25 -7.87 -11.57
N ALA A 116 -12.41 -9.17 -11.82
CA ALA A 116 -11.36 -10.15 -11.60
C ALA A 116 -10.05 -9.79 -12.34
N ARG A 117 -10.16 -9.16 -13.51
CA ARG A 117 -8.99 -8.65 -14.25
C ARG A 117 -8.25 -7.57 -13.46
N LEU A 118 -8.96 -6.58 -12.94
CA LEU A 118 -8.36 -5.51 -12.12
C LEU A 118 -7.77 -6.06 -10.82
N LEU A 119 -8.42 -7.05 -10.20
CA LEU A 119 -7.88 -7.72 -9.02
C LEU A 119 -6.53 -8.38 -9.33
N LYS A 120 -6.40 -9.06 -10.47
CA LYS A 120 -5.14 -9.69 -10.89
C LYS A 120 -4.01 -8.71 -11.21
N GLU A 121 -4.29 -7.41 -11.39
CA GLU A 121 -3.23 -6.40 -11.48
C GLU A 121 -2.58 -6.10 -10.11
N ILE A 122 -3.28 -6.42 -9.02
CA ILE A 122 -2.77 -6.25 -7.66
C ILE A 122 -1.93 -7.48 -7.27
N PRO A 123 -0.64 -7.32 -6.90
CA PRO A 123 0.28 -8.44 -6.71
C PRO A 123 -0.22 -9.58 -5.83
N MET A 124 -0.89 -9.29 -4.70
CA MET A 124 -1.34 -10.34 -3.77
C MET A 124 -2.49 -11.22 -4.29
N PHE A 125 -3.15 -10.82 -5.39
CA PHE A 125 -4.23 -11.57 -6.03
C PHE A 125 -3.82 -12.18 -7.38
N GLN A 126 -2.58 -11.99 -7.84
CA GLN A 126 -2.13 -12.46 -9.16
C GLN A 126 -2.29 -13.98 -9.36
N MET A 127 -2.08 -14.75 -8.29
CA MET A 127 -2.16 -16.22 -8.32
C MET A 127 -3.59 -16.76 -8.12
N TRP A 128 -4.58 -15.89 -7.91
CA TRP A 128 -5.94 -16.33 -7.64
C TRP A 128 -6.62 -16.83 -8.91
N SER A 129 -7.45 -17.87 -8.77
CA SER A 129 -8.28 -18.32 -9.89
C SER A 129 -9.32 -17.26 -10.26
N GLN A 130 -9.84 -17.35 -11.49
CA GLN A 130 -10.89 -16.45 -11.97
C GLN A 130 -12.11 -16.47 -11.04
N ASP A 131 -12.63 -17.65 -10.72
CA ASP A 131 -13.85 -17.82 -9.90
C ASP A 131 -13.71 -17.23 -8.49
N HIS A 132 -12.54 -17.34 -7.88
CA HIS A 132 -12.32 -16.77 -6.55
C HIS A 132 -12.18 -15.25 -6.59
N CYS A 133 -11.57 -14.71 -7.64
CA CYS A 133 -11.58 -13.27 -7.86
C CYS A 133 -13.03 -12.76 -8.04
N GLU A 134 -13.85 -13.47 -8.82
CA GLU A 134 -15.27 -13.14 -9.00
C GLU A 134 -16.06 -13.23 -7.69
N THR A 135 -15.78 -14.24 -6.87
CA THR A 135 -16.37 -14.38 -5.53
C THR A 135 -16.00 -13.19 -4.62
N LEU A 136 -14.73 -12.75 -4.66
CA LEU A 136 -14.29 -11.56 -3.93
C LEU A 136 -14.99 -10.30 -4.44
N VAL A 137 -15.08 -10.12 -5.76
CA VAL A 137 -15.78 -8.98 -6.37
C VAL A 137 -17.24 -8.93 -5.92
N ALA A 138 -17.92 -10.06 -5.90
CA ALA A 138 -19.33 -10.15 -5.52
C ALA A 138 -19.59 -9.75 -4.05
N LYS A 139 -18.59 -9.92 -3.17
CA LYS A 139 -18.66 -9.53 -1.75
C LYS A 139 -18.33 -8.05 -1.51
N CYS A 140 -17.77 -7.36 -2.50
CA CYS A 140 -17.37 -5.96 -2.35
C CYS A 140 -18.57 -5.00 -2.47
N LYS A 141 -18.57 -3.95 -1.63
CA LYS A 141 -19.60 -2.90 -1.65
C LYS A 141 -18.98 -1.53 -1.97
N PRO A 142 -19.68 -0.67 -2.74
CA PRO A 142 -19.14 0.63 -3.10
C PRO A 142 -19.18 1.59 -1.89
N VAL A 143 -18.08 2.28 -1.64
CA VAL A 143 -17.96 3.30 -0.58
C VAL A 143 -17.28 4.54 -1.14
N ILE A 144 -17.87 5.70 -0.87
CA ILE A 144 -17.36 7.00 -1.32
C ILE A 144 -16.81 7.76 -0.14
N PHE A 145 -15.60 8.30 -0.31
CA PHE A 145 -14.98 9.20 0.65
C PHE A 145 -14.81 10.58 0.02
N ASN A 146 -15.21 11.62 0.73
CA ASN A 146 -15.06 13.01 0.32
C ASN A 146 -13.69 13.56 0.75
N PRO A 147 -13.22 14.69 0.17
CA PRO A 147 -11.89 15.22 0.46
C PRO A 147 -11.73 15.51 1.96
N GLY A 148 -10.58 15.12 2.52
CA GLY A 148 -10.26 15.25 3.94
C GLY A 148 -10.86 14.17 4.83
N GLU A 149 -11.72 13.28 4.31
CA GLU A 149 -12.26 12.19 5.12
C GLU A 149 -11.23 11.13 5.43
N VAL A 150 -11.27 10.65 6.67
CA VAL A 150 -10.40 9.60 7.15
C VAL A 150 -11.03 8.25 6.83
N ILE A 151 -10.41 7.51 5.91
CA ILE A 151 -10.83 6.19 5.47
C ILE A 151 -10.55 5.15 6.56
N MET A 152 -9.40 5.27 7.22
CA MET A 152 -9.02 4.45 8.38
C MET A 152 -8.01 5.20 9.24
N ARG A 153 -8.05 4.99 10.56
CA ARG A 153 -7.15 5.65 11.53
C ARG A 153 -6.09 4.69 12.02
N GLN A 154 -4.84 5.15 12.11
CA GLN A 154 -3.76 4.43 12.78
C GLN A 154 -4.19 3.98 14.17
N GLY A 155 -3.83 2.75 14.55
CA GLY A 155 -4.18 2.16 15.84
C GLY A 155 -5.60 1.60 15.95
N ALA A 156 -6.50 1.90 15.00
CA ALA A 156 -7.83 1.31 14.98
C ALA A 156 -7.80 -0.17 14.54
N PRO A 157 -8.82 -0.98 14.89
CA PRO A 157 -9.01 -2.30 14.31
C PRO A 157 -9.15 -2.29 12.78
N GLY A 158 -8.87 -3.44 12.16
CA GLY A 158 -9.08 -3.67 10.74
C GLY A 158 -10.46 -4.24 10.46
N ASP A 159 -11.42 -3.41 10.04
CA ASP A 159 -12.80 -3.87 9.72
C ASP A 159 -13.02 -4.12 8.22
N PHE A 160 -12.29 -3.39 7.38
CA PHE A 160 -12.40 -3.42 5.92
C PHE A 160 -11.05 -3.23 5.24
N MET A 161 -10.91 -3.74 4.04
CA MET A 161 -9.95 -3.25 3.05
C MET A 161 -10.67 -2.58 1.90
N TYR A 162 -10.00 -1.65 1.23
CA TYR A 162 -10.59 -0.85 0.16
C TYR A 162 -9.76 -0.95 -1.12
N PHE A 163 -10.43 -1.28 -2.22
CA PHE A 163 -9.88 -1.22 -3.56
C PHE A 163 -10.22 0.15 -4.17
N LEU A 164 -9.22 0.95 -4.46
CA LEU A 164 -9.40 2.28 -5.04
C LEU A 164 -9.75 2.14 -6.52
N ALA A 165 -10.94 2.58 -6.90
CA ALA A 165 -11.36 2.66 -8.28
C ALA A 165 -11.04 4.04 -8.88
N ARG A 166 -11.24 5.11 -8.10
CA ARG A 166 -10.94 6.50 -8.49
C ARG A 166 -10.48 7.34 -7.31
N GLY A 167 -9.83 8.46 -7.61
CA GLY A 167 -9.34 9.43 -6.64
C GLY A 167 -7.90 9.17 -6.21
N LYS A 168 -7.51 9.84 -5.12
CA LYS A 168 -6.18 9.74 -4.53
C LYS A 168 -6.30 9.80 -3.01
N VAL A 169 -5.49 9.00 -2.33
CA VAL A 169 -5.39 9.02 -0.87
C VAL A 169 -3.97 9.34 -0.43
N HIS A 170 -3.87 9.92 0.76
CA HIS A 170 -2.62 10.16 1.47
C HIS A 170 -2.53 9.25 2.69
N VAL A 171 -1.34 8.72 2.95
CA VAL A 171 -1.06 7.82 4.07
C VAL A 171 -0.15 8.54 5.05
N PHE A 172 -0.57 8.66 6.31
CA PHE A 172 0.12 9.40 7.35
C PHE A 172 0.44 8.52 8.56
N SER A 173 1.60 8.74 9.19
CA SER A 173 1.79 8.41 10.61
C SER A 173 1.46 9.62 11.47
N ASP A 174 0.93 9.37 12.67
CA ASP A 174 0.64 10.37 13.71
C ASP A 174 -0.21 11.53 13.16
N TYR A 175 -1.23 11.19 12.35
CA TYR A 175 -2.09 12.18 11.69
C TYR A 175 -2.80 13.11 12.68
N GLN A 176 -2.79 14.42 12.39
CA GLN A 176 -3.29 15.49 13.27
C GLN A 176 -2.48 15.69 14.57
N ASP A 177 -1.27 15.10 14.67
CA ASP A 177 -0.26 15.42 15.69
C ASP A 177 0.82 16.36 15.12
N PRO A 178 1.49 17.20 15.94
CA PRO A 178 2.69 17.91 15.52
C PRO A 178 3.78 17.04 14.87
N SER A 179 3.88 15.76 15.23
CA SER A 179 4.82 14.79 14.64
C SER A 179 4.32 14.12 13.37
N GLN A 180 3.18 14.54 12.80
CA GLN A 180 2.61 13.91 11.62
C GLN A 180 3.61 13.81 10.47
N LYS A 181 3.61 12.67 9.77
CA LYS A 181 4.48 12.44 8.62
C LYS A 181 3.70 11.82 7.47
N LEU A 182 3.78 12.44 6.29
CA LEU A 182 3.30 11.84 5.05
C LEU A 182 4.20 10.66 4.68
N LEU A 183 3.67 9.45 4.76
CA LEU A 183 4.38 8.22 4.40
C LEU A 183 4.31 7.95 2.90
N GLY A 184 3.25 8.42 2.22
CA GLY A 184 3.08 8.24 0.79
C GLY A 184 1.69 8.61 0.30
N SER A 185 1.44 8.36 -0.98
CA SER A 185 0.14 8.53 -1.61
C SER A 185 -0.19 7.32 -2.46
N CYS A 186 -1.48 7.03 -2.62
CA CYS A 186 -1.94 5.92 -3.43
C CYS A 186 -2.99 6.40 -4.45
N VAL A 187 -2.92 5.84 -5.66
CA VAL A 187 -3.85 6.05 -6.78
C VAL A 187 -4.22 4.70 -7.38
N PRO A 188 -5.38 4.55 -8.05
CA PRO A 188 -5.76 3.32 -8.72
C PRO A 188 -4.74 2.83 -9.76
N PRO A 189 -4.55 1.50 -9.94
CA PRO A 189 -5.08 0.43 -9.09
C PRO A 189 -4.29 0.35 -7.77
N CYS A 190 -4.98 0.42 -6.64
CA CYS A 190 -4.37 0.29 -5.33
C CYS A 190 -5.34 -0.29 -4.30
N VAL A 191 -4.79 -0.98 -3.31
CA VAL A 191 -5.51 -1.49 -2.15
C VAL A 191 -4.94 -0.82 -0.91
N VAL A 192 -5.83 -0.46 0.01
CA VAL A 192 -5.47 0.03 1.34
C VAL A 192 -6.19 -0.75 2.43
N GLY A 193 -5.49 -0.95 3.55
CA GLY A 193 -6.03 -1.61 4.74
C GLY A 193 -5.81 -3.12 4.78
N GLU A 194 -5.19 -3.70 3.76
CA GLU A 194 -4.89 -5.13 3.61
C GLU A 194 -4.00 -5.69 4.73
N VAL A 195 -3.08 -4.87 5.26
CA VAL A 195 -2.14 -5.29 6.31
C VAL A 195 -2.88 -5.71 7.59
N ALA A 196 -3.86 -4.92 8.02
CA ALA A 196 -4.60 -5.20 9.24
C ALA A 196 -5.38 -6.54 9.14
N LEU A 197 -5.88 -6.84 7.94
CA LEU A 197 -6.64 -8.07 7.67
C LEU A 197 -5.73 -9.30 7.58
N LEU A 198 -4.57 -9.19 6.92
CA LEU A 198 -3.63 -10.31 6.73
C LEU A 198 -2.86 -10.68 8.00
N TYR A 199 -2.56 -9.70 8.85
CA TYR A 199 -1.69 -9.88 10.01
C TYR A 199 -2.43 -9.79 11.35
N LYS A 200 -3.74 -9.55 11.33
CA LYS A 200 -4.56 -9.27 12.53
C LYS A 200 -3.93 -8.17 13.40
N GLU A 201 -3.30 -7.20 12.74
CA GLU A 201 -2.72 -6.01 13.35
C GLU A 201 -3.74 -4.87 13.36
N VAL A 202 -3.55 -3.89 14.25
CA VAL A 202 -4.21 -2.59 14.13
C VAL A 202 -3.74 -1.86 12.86
N ARG A 203 -4.48 -0.86 12.40
CA ARG A 203 -4.06 -0.02 11.26
C ARG A 203 -2.69 0.58 11.53
N SER A 204 -1.76 0.34 10.61
CA SER A 204 -0.37 0.81 10.72
C SER A 204 -0.20 2.31 10.45
N ALA A 205 -1.18 2.94 9.80
CA ALA A 205 -1.17 4.34 9.40
C ALA A 205 -2.61 4.85 9.24
N THR A 206 -2.77 6.17 9.22
CA THR A 206 -4.03 6.82 8.89
C THR A 206 -4.08 7.07 7.38
N VAL A 207 -5.20 6.71 6.74
CA VAL A 207 -5.43 6.95 5.31
C VAL A 207 -6.51 8.01 5.16
N VAL A 208 -6.21 9.06 4.40
CA VAL A 208 -7.08 10.22 4.22
C VAL A 208 -7.32 10.45 2.74
N ALA A 209 -8.56 10.74 2.36
CA ALA A 209 -8.92 11.10 1.00
C ALA A 209 -8.35 12.49 0.63
N ASP A 210 -7.50 12.56 -0.39
CA ASP A 210 -6.97 13.85 -0.92
C ASP A 210 -8.05 14.59 -1.71
N LYS A 211 -8.81 13.82 -2.49
CA LYS A 211 -9.97 14.26 -3.27
C LYS A 211 -11.13 13.32 -2.99
N ILE A 212 -12.20 13.40 -3.77
CA ILE A 212 -13.21 12.35 -3.74
C ILE A 212 -12.55 11.04 -4.17
N VAL A 213 -12.79 9.99 -3.38
CA VAL A 213 -12.23 8.66 -3.58
C VAL A 213 -13.39 7.68 -3.67
N GLU A 214 -13.46 6.98 -4.79
CA GLU A 214 -14.47 5.95 -5.03
C GLU A 214 -13.81 4.59 -4.83
N THR A 215 -14.37 3.78 -3.93
CA THR A 215 -13.76 2.51 -3.51
C THR A 215 -14.74 1.37 -3.53
N TRP A 216 -14.19 0.16 -3.58
CA TRP A 216 -14.88 -1.07 -3.24
C TRP A 216 -14.37 -1.58 -1.90
N ALA A 217 -15.25 -1.75 -0.92
CA ALA A 217 -14.93 -2.22 0.41
C ALA A 217 -15.21 -3.71 0.55
N LEU A 218 -14.25 -4.45 1.11
CA LEU A 218 -14.40 -5.85 1.49
C LEU A 218 -14.22 -5.96 3.01
N SER A 219 -15.15 -6.63 3.69
CA SER A 219 -15.10 -6.80 5.13
C SER A 219 -14.00 -7.80 5.54
N THR A 220 -13.49 -7.65 6.77
CA THR A 220 -12.52 -8.58 7.35
C THR A 220 -13.06 -10.00 7.43
N GLY A 221 -14.36 -10.17 7.74
CA GLY A 221 -15.01 -11.48 7.76
C GLY A 221 -15.03 -12.12 6.38
N ASP A 222 -15.53 -11.39 5.37
CA ASP A 222 -15.58 -11.88 4.00
C ASP A 222 -14.19 -12.22 3.44
N PHE A 223 -13.19 -11.39 3.73
CA PHE A 223 -11.82 -11.65 3.34
C PHE A 223 -11.24 -12.88 4.03
N HIS A 224 -11.51 -13.05 5.33
CA HIS A 224 -11.04 -14.20 6.08
C HIS A 224 -11.63 -15.50 5.53
N ASP A 225 -12.93 -15.53 5.27
CA ASP A 225 -13.62 -16.71 4.71
C ASP A 225 -13.01 -17.13 3.36
N LEU A 226 -12.73 -16.15 2.49
CA LEU A 226 -12.06 -16.39 1.19
C LEU A 226 -10.62 -16.89 1.35
N MET A 227 -9.89 -16.37 2.33
CA MET A 227 -8.51 -16.80 2.57
C MET A 227 -8.45 -18.22 3.16
N MET A 228 -9.45 -18.59 3.97
CA MET A 228 -9.54 -19.92 4.56
C MET A 228 -9.97 -21.00 3.55
N SER A 229 -10.65 -20.62 2.46
CA SER A 229 -10.98 -21.59 1.40
C SER A 229 -9.75 -22.04 0.61
N VAL A 230 -8.68 -21.24 0.56
CA VAL A 230 -7.41 -21.58 -0.11
C VAL A 230 -6.20 -21.07 0.71
N PRO A 231 -5.69 -21.86 1.67
CA PRO A 231 -4.61 -21.43 2.57
C PRO A 231 -3.30 -21.00 1.88
N GLU A 232 -2.98 -21.58 0.72
CA GLU A 232 -1.79 -21.24 -0.07
C GLU A 232 -1.78 -19.76 -0.50
N TRP A 233 -2.97 -19.21 -0.80
CA TRP A 233 -3.12 -17.82 -1.18
C TRP A 233 -2.93 -16.86 -0.02
N PHE A 234 -3.40 -17.26 1.16
CA PHE A 234 -3.17 -16.49 2.37
C PHE A 234 -1.67 -16.36 2.62
N LEU A 235 -0.91 -17.46 2.48
CA LEU A 235 0.54 -17.42 2.64
C LEU A 235 1.21 -16.56 1.56
N ALA A 236 0.85 -16.72 0.29
CA ALA A 236 1.39 -15.92 -0.81
C ALA A 236 1.10 -14.42 -0.63
N ALA A 237 -0.13 -14.06 -0.26
CA ALA A 237 -0.53 -12.68 0.00
C ALA A 237 0.26 -12.08 1.16
N LYS A 238 0.45 -12.83 2.26
CA LYS A 238 1.31 -12.39 3.37
C LYS A 238 2.73 -12.14 2.89
N VAL A 239 3.35 -13.08 2.18
CA VAL A 239 4.73 -12.91 1.68
C VAL A 239 4.86 -11.64 0.84
N ILE A 240 3.96 -11.44 -0.14
CA ILE A 240 3.98 -10.28 -1.05
C ILE A 240 3.81 -8.97 -0.27
N VAL A 241 2.80 -8.89 0.62
CA VAL A 241 2.54 -7.69 1.42
C VAL A 241 3.69 -7.44 2.40
N ASN A 242 4.32 -8.48 2.96
CA ASN A 242 5.46 -8.31 3.85
C ASN A 242 6.68 -7.75 3.11
N MET A 243 6.94 -8.23 1.89
CA MET A 243 8.01 -7.70 1.04
C MET A 243 7.78 -6.23 0.71
N GLN A 244 6.54 -5.84 0.40
CA GLN A 244 6.18 -4.43 0.17
C GLN A 244 6.34 -3.57 1.44
N ARG A 245 6.02 -4.10 2.63
CA ARG A 245 6.26 -3.43 3.91
C ARG A 245 7.76 -3.22 4.13
N ALA A 246 8.57 -4.26 3.91
CA ALA A 246 10.02 -4.21 4.06
C ALA A 246 10.68 -3.21 3.10
N ALA A 247 10.22 -3.15 1.85
CA ALA A 247 10.74 -2.20 0.85
C ALA A 247 10.47 -0.72 1.18
N ARG A 248 9.52 -0.44 2.08
CA ARG A 248 9.19 0.92 2.54
C ARG A 248 9.92 1.32 3.82
N LEU A 249 10.74 0.43 4.40
CA LEU A 249 11.54 0.76 5.57
C LEU A 249 12.57 1.85 5.26
N PRO A 250 12.88 2.74 6.21
CA PRO A 250 13.97 3.67 6.04
C PRO A 250 15.31 2.92 5.85
N PRO A 251 16.27 3.53 5.14
CA PRO A 251 17.58 2.93 4.97
C PRO A 251 18.26 2.68 6.32
N LEU A 252 18.99 1.57 6.42
CA LEU A 252 19.75 1.24 7.63
C LEU A 252 20.77 2.35 7.93
N PRO A 253 20.73 2.99 9.12
CA PRO A 253 21.73 3.96 9.49
C PRO A 253 23.10 3.29 9.60
N MET A 254 24.09 3.76 8.84
CA MET A 254 25.46 3.20 8.83
C MET A 254 26.05 3.08 10.23
N ARG A 255 25.73 4.02 11.13
CA ARG A 255 26.22 4.00 12.51
C ARG A 255 25.85 2.72 13.26
N VAL A 256 24.65 2.17 13.05
CA VAL A 256 24.23 0.91 13.69
C VAL A 256 25.11 -0.25 13.25
N VAL A 257 25.53 -0.24 11.98
CA VAL A 257 26.44 -1.25 11.45
C VAL A 257 27.87 -1.05 11.96
N LEU A 258 28.34 0.19 12.05
CA LEU A 258 29.70 0.49 12.53
C LEU A 258 29.88 0.27 14.04
N ASP A 259 28.83 0.48 14.82
CA ASP A 259 28.79 0.25 16.27
C ASP A 259 28.59 -1.25 16.59
N CYS A 260 28.35 -2.09 15.57
CA CYS A 260 28.23 -3.53 15.73
C CYS A 260 29.53 -4.13 16.31
N PRO A 261 29.47 -4.94 17.38
CA PRO A 261 30.64 -5.57 17.99
C PRO A 261 31.47 -6.39 17.00
N LEU A 262 30.83 -6.99 15.98
CA LEU A 262 31.51 -7.73 14.93
C LEU A 262 32.39 -6.92 14.01
N VAL A 263 32.15 -5.60 13.89
CA VAL A 263 32.97 -4.76 13.02
C VAL A 263 34.21 -4.37 13.83
N PRO A 264 35.38 -4.96 13.50
CA PRO A 264 36.55 -4.69 14.29
C PRO A 264 36.96 -3.22 14.15
N PRO A 265 37.70 -2.64 15.12
CA PRO A 265 38.01 -1.21 15.11
C PRO A 265 38.60 -0.71 13.79
N GLY A 266 39.48 -1.50 13.15
CA GLY A 266 40.10 -1.16 11.86
C GLY A 266 39.13 -1.14 10.66
N PHE A 267 37.92 -1.71 10.81
CA PHE A 267 36.88 -1.76 9.79
C PHE A 267 35.75 -0.76 10.05
N ARG A 268 35.83 0.06 11.09
CA ARG A 268 34.79 1.07 11.39
C ARG A 268 34.94 2.31 10.50
N THR A 269 35.07 2.11 9.19
CA THR A 269 35.21 3.17 8.19
C THR A 269 33.89 3.41 7.47
N MET A 270 33.69 4.63 6.95
CA MET A 270 32.49 4.98 6.19
C MET A 270 32.32 4.14 4.92
N GLU A 271 33.43 3.76 4.28
CA GLU A 271 33.41 2.90 3.10
C GLU A 271 32.91 1.49 3.43
N TRP A 272 33.44 0.90 4.51
CA TRP A 272 32.99 -0.40 5.02
C TRP A 272 31.52 -0.36 5.42
N GLY A 273 31.13 0.63 6.22
CA GLY A 273 29.76 0.82 6.66
C GLY A 273 28.79 0.89 5.48
N ARG A 274 29.09 1.73 4.47
CA ARG A 274 28.27 1.84 3.26
C ARG A 274 28.15 0.50 2.53
N LYS A 275 29.26 -0.21 2.38
CA LYS A 275 29.24 -1.48 1.65
C LYS A 275 28.43 -2.54 2.39
N LEU A 276 28.65 -2.69 3.70
CA LEU A 276 27.96 -3.67 4.53
C LEU A 276 26.46 -3.36 4.64
N THR A 277 26.07 -2.09 4.81
CA THR A 277 24.64 -1.70 4.74
C THR A 277 24.01 -2.05 3.40
N GLY A 278 24.75 -1.97 2.29
CA GLY A 278 24.27 -2.30 0.96
C GLY A 278 24.13 -3.80 0.67
N LEU A 279 24.72 -4.66 1.51
CA LEU A 279 24.56 -6.12 1.43
C LEU A 279 23.36 -6.63 2.23
N MET A 280 22.80 -5.79 3.11
CA MET A 280 21.72 -6.19 3.99
C MET A 280 20.36 -6.00 3.34
N GLN A 281 19.39 -6.81 3.78
CA GLN A 281 18.02 -6.79 3.27
C GLN A 281 17.05 -6.39 4.37
N PRO A 282 16.07 -5.52 4.10
CA PRO A 282 15.03 -5.21 5.06
C PRO A 282 14.12 -6.42 5.26
N ARG A 283 13.70 -6.65 6.50
CA ARG A 283 12.75 -7.70 6.89
C ARG A 283 11.76 -7.14 7.90
N VAL A 284 10.47 -7.43 7.73
CA VAL A 284 9.45 -7.09 8.73
C VAL A 284 8.92 -8.40 9.31
N CYS A 285 8.79 -8.44 10.63
CA CYS A 285 8.19 -9.57 11.34
C CYS A 285 7.00 -9.08 12.16
N ASP A 286 5.90 -9.81 12.07
CA ASP A 286 4.73 -9.65 12.93
C ASP A 286 4.65 -10.80 13.94
N VAL A 287 3.71 -10.71 14.88
CA VAL A 287 3.55 -11.66 16.00
C VAL A 287 3.22 -13.09 15.57
N THR A 288 2.82 -13.31 14.31
CA THR A 288 2.49 -14.64 13.78
C THR A 288 3.74 -15.47 13.52
N TYR A 289 4.83 -14.84 13.09
CA TYR A 289 6.03 -15.56 12.64
C TYR A 289 7.23 -15.33 13.56
N PRO A 290 8.01 -16.38 13.82
CA PRO A 290 9.26 -16.24 14.54
C PRO A 290 10.28 -15.40 13.76
N VAL A 291 11.07 -14.62 14.50
CA VAL A 291 12.26 -13.94 13.97
C VAL A 291 13.35 -14.97 13.70
N THR A 292 13.60 -15.85 14.68
CA THR A 292 14.45 -17.04 14.56
C THR A 292 13.67 -18.27 15.00
N GLN A 293 13.99 -19.43 14.46
CA GLN A 293 13.32 -20.69 14.80
C GLN A 293 14.37 -21.71 15.25
N ALA A 294 14.19 -22.26 16.45
CA ALA A 294 15.09 -23.26 17.00
C ALA A 294 15.28 -24.44 16.04
N ASN A 295 16.49 -24.98 16.02
CA ASN A 295 16.91 -26.10 15.16
C ASN A 295 16.93 -25.80 13.65
N LEU A 296 16.64 -24.56 13.21
CA LEU A 296 16.95 -24.15 11.84
C LEU A 296 18.38 -23.62 11.77
N GLU A 297 19.00 -23.75 10.60
CA GLU A 297 20.37 -23.30 10.36
C GLU A 297 20.53 -21.78 10.60
N VAL A 298 21.62 -21.40 11.23
CA VAL A 298 21.99 -19.99 11.41
C VAL A 298 22.60 -19.48 10.11
N THR A 299 21.80 -18.76 9.32
CA THR A 299 22.17 -18.30 7.97
C THR A 299 22.26 -16.77 7.85
N GLU A 300 21.98 -16.03 8.91
CA GLU A 300 21.93 -14.58 8.87
C GLU A 300 22.24 -13.92 10.21
N VAL A 301 22.79 -12.71 10.14
CA VAL A 301 22.86 -11.77 11.25
C VAL A 301 21.67 -10.82 11.17
N ILE A 302 20.99 -10.59 12.29
CA ILE A 302 19.74 -9.83 12.37
C ILE A 302 19.96 -8.56 13.20
N PHE A 303 19.66 -7.41 12.61
CA PHE A 303 19.71 -6.10 13.24
C PHE A 303 18.30 -5.60 13.52
N CYS A 304 18.01 -5.23 14.77
CA CYS A 304 16.70 -4.72 15.15
C CYS A 304 16.66 -3.19 15.13
N MET A 305 15.80 -2.63 14.29
CA MET A 305 15.68 -1.18 14.11
C MET A 305 14.48 -0.59 14.85
N GLN A 306 13.41 -1.38 15.00
CA GLN A 306 12.21 -1.00 15.72
C GLN A 306 11.46 -2.24 16.22
N GLY A 307 10.74 -2.10 17.33
CA GLY A 307 9.96 -3.17 17.93
C GLY A 307 10.75 -4.02 18.92
N THR A 308 10.10 -5.08 19.43
CA THR A 308 10.71 -6.03 20.36
C THR A 308 10.39 -7.47 19.96
N PHE A 309 11.35 -8.35 20.16
CA PHE A 309 11.22 -9.79 19.93
C PHE A 309 12.01 -10.55 20.97
N GLY A 310 11.66 -11.82 21.20
CA GLY A 310 12.29 -12.58 22.26
C GLY A 310 11.58 -13.89 22.58
N ASP A 311 12.12 -14.57 23.58
CA ASP A 311 11.45 -15.62 24.36
C ASP A 311 11.11 -15.07 25.77
N GLU A 312 10.75 -15.93 26.72
CA GLU A 312 10.43 -15.51 28.10
C GLU A 312 11.64 -14.94 28.85
N LYS A 313 12.86 -15.40 28.53
CA LYS A 313 14.09 -15.08 29.27
C LYS A 313 14.93 -14.00 28.58
N ASN A 314 14.78 -13.85 27.27
CA ASN A 314 15.64 -13.02 26.44
C ASN A 314 14.78 -12.10 25.57
N VAL A 315 14.93 -10.79 25.76
CA VAL A 315 14.18 -9.78 25.04
C VAL A 315 15.16 -8.85 24.33
N PHE A 316 14.98 -8.75 23.03
CA PHE A 316 15.77 -7.91 22.13
C PHE A 316 14.90 -6.75 21.64
N GLY A 317 15.52 -5.58 21.51
CA GLY A 317 14.84 -4.35 21.12
C GLY A 317 15.66 -3.56 20.10
N LYS A 318 15.31 -2.29 19.92
CA LYS A 318 16.03 -1.39 19.02
C LYS A 318 17.53 -1.36 19.35
N GLY A 319 18.37 -1.55 18.32
CA GLY A 319 19.82 -1.59 18.40
C GLY A 319 20.40 -2.98 18.74
N SER A 320 19.58 -3.97 19.10
CA SER A 320 20.03 -5.33 19.32
C SER A 320 20.48 -5.99 18.00
N VAL A 321 21.51 -6.83 18.10
CA VAL A 321 22.01 -7.64 16.99
C VAL A 321 22.09 -9.10 17.43
N VAL A 322 21.56 -10.03 16.61
CA VAL A 322 21.41 -11.45 16.93
C VAL A 322 21.97 -12.31 15.79
N GLY A 323 22.50 -13.50 16.08
CA GLY A 323 23.12 -14.41 15.10
C GLY A 323 24.63 -14.27 14.99
N ILE A 324 25.19 -13.22 15.59
CA ILE A 324 26.62 -12.93 15.56
C ILE A 324 27.43 -13.97 16.29
N GLU A 325 27.08 -14.19 17.56
CA GLU A 325 27.81 -15.07 18.47
C GLU A 325 27.68 -16.50 17.96
N GLU A 326 26.46 -16.88 17.56
CA GLU A 326 26.19 -18.18 16.96
C GLU A 326 27.07 -18.45 15.73
N LEU A 327 27.22 -17.47 14.82
CA LEU A 327 28.04 -17.63 13.63
C LEU A 327 29.55 -17.66 13.92
N LEU A 328 30.03 -16.89 14.89
CA LEU A 328 31.46 -16.90 15.26
C LEU A 328 31.86 -18.15 16.05
N GLU A 329 30.97 -18.66 16.90
CA GLU A 329 31.19 -19.86 17.71
C GLU A 329 30.96 -21.17 16.93
N GLY A 330 30.52 -21.07 15.67
CA GLY A 330 30.28 -22.25 14.83
C GLY A 330 28.99 -23.01 15.19
N VAL A 331 28.03 -22.32 15.80
CA VAL A 331 26.71 -22.87 16.10
C VAL A 331 25.94 -23.04 14.80
N GLU A 332 25.75 -24.28 14.38
CA GLU A 332 25.06 -24.59 13.12
C GLU A 332 23.58 -24.22 13.14
N HIS A 333 22.90 -24.37 14.29
CA HIS A 333 21.45 -24.22 14.40
C HIS A 333 21.05 -23.22 15.48
N TRP A 334 20.01 -22.42 15.22
CA TRP A 334 19.48 -21.47 16.19
C TRP A 334 19.14 -22.19 17.50
N PRO A 335 19.68 -21.73 18.64
CA PRO A 335 19.46 -22.41 19.92
C PRO A 335 18.04 -22.18 20.47
N ARG A 336 17.32 -21.20 19.91
CA ARG A 336 16.04 -20.73 20.45
C ARG A 336 15.15 -20.15 19.37
N THR A 337 13.84 -20.27 19.59
CA THR A 337 12.82 -19.61 18.78
C THR A 337 12.51 -18.25 19.39
N LEU A 338 12.92 -17.17 18.72
CA LEU A 338 12.60 -15.82 19.14
C LEU A 338 11.39 -15.33 18.37
N LYS A 339 10.33 -14.93 19.08
CA LYS A 339 9.09 -14.44 18.45
C LYS A 339 8.99 -12.94 18.54
N ALA A 340 8.46 -12.33 17.49
CA ALA A 340 8.06 -10.93 17.52
C ALA A 340 6.97 -10.72 18.58
N ARG A 341 7.16 -9.75 19.49
CA ARG A 341 6.15 -9.36 20.49
C ARG A 341 5.27 -8.22 19.99
N THR A 342 5.82 -7.40 19.11
CA THR A 342 5.14 -6.36 18.34
C THR A 342 5.47 -6.55 16.86
N ARG A 343 4.99 -5.68 15.97
CA ARG A 343 5.65 -5.50 14.67
C ARG A 343 7.12 -5.12 14.92
N VAL A 344 8.04 -5.82 14.26
CA VAL A 344 9.49 -5.61 14.35
C VAL A 344 10.04 -5.29 12.97
N GLU A 345 10.88 -4.28 12.89
CA GLU A 345 11.56 -3.86 11.67
C GLU A 345 13.04 -4.23 11.78
N LEU A 346 13.47 -5.10 10.88
CA LEU A 346 14.76 -5.76 10.91
C LEU A 346 15.54 -5.48 9.64
N TRP A 347 16.86 -5.57 9.75
CA TRP A 347 17.75 -5.69 8.60
C TRP A 347 18.59 -6.95 8.78
N THR A 348 18.69 -7.78 7.74
CA THR A 348 19.43 -9.04 7.83
C THR A 348 20.60 -9.07 6.86
N LEU A 349 21.74 -9.58 7.33
CA LEU A 349 22.90 -9.90 6.52
C LEU A 349 22.97 -11.42 6.38
N LYS A 350 22.66 -11.93 5.19
CA LYS A 350 22.84 -13.35 4.90
C LYS A 350 24.33 -13.70 4.87
N ILE A 351 24.69 -14.79 5.53
CA ILE A 351 26.08 -15.18 5.66
C ILE A 351 26.70 -15.51 4.30
N ASP A 352 25.96 -16.14 3.38
CA ASP A 352 26.49 -16.47 2.04
C ASP A 352 26.78 -15.22 1.21
N VAL A 353 25.96 -14.18 1.34
CA VAL A 353 26.20 -12.88 0.70
C VAL A 353 27.46 -12.24 1.26
N PHE A 354 27.65 -12.32 2.58
CA PHE A 354 28.88 -11.86 3.22
C PHE A 354 30.11 -12.65 2.77
N LYS A 355 30.06 -13.99 2.79
CA LYS A 355 31.15 -14.87 2.33
C LYS A 355 31.52 -14.58 0.87
N SER A 356 30.52 -14.41 0.00
CA SER A 356 30.73 -14.07 -1.41
C SER A 356 31.47 -12.72 -1.55
N TYR A 357 31.03 -11.70 -0.81
CA TYR A 357 31.69 -10.41 -0.80
C TYR A 357 33.15 -10.49 -0.31
N MET A 358 33.41 -11.24 0.76
CA MET A 358 34.77 -11.43 1.30
C MET A 358 35.69 -12.14 0.30
N LYS A 359 35.19 -13.19 -0.37
CA LYS A 359 35.95 -13.92 -1.41
C LYS A 359 36.33 -13.04 -2.61
N SER A 360 35.57 -12.00 -2.91
CA SER A 360 35.89 -11.06 -3.99
C SER A 360 36.89 -9.96 -3.57
N ASN A 361 37.31 -9.93 -2.30
CA ASN A 361 38.14 -8.85 -1.74
C ASN A 361 39.26 -9.43 -0.86
N ASP A 362 40.26 -10.09 -1.46
CA ASP A 362 41.30 -10.84 -0.74
C ASP A 362 42.02 -10.05 0.36
N LYS A 363 42.45 -8.81 0.09
CA LYS A 363 43.17 -7.97 1.07
C LYS A 363 42.31 -7.66 2.30
N LEU A 364 41.04 -7.39 2.05
CA LEU A 364 40.05 -7.09 3.07
C LEU A 364 39.69 -8.36 3.86
N CYS A 365 39.49 -9.48 3.18
CA CYS A 365 39.25 -10.77 3.80
C CYS A 365 40.39 -11.16 4.73
N ALA A 366 41.65 -10.99 4.29
CA ALA A 366 42.83 -11.26 5.10
C ALA A 366 42.89 -10.41 6.38
N ALA A 367 42.63 -9.10 6.24
CA ALA A 367 42.61 -8.19 7.38
C ALA A 367 41.48 -8.50 8.37
N PHE A 368 40.31 -8.90 7.86
CA PHE A 368 39.16 -9.24 8.70
C PHE A 368 39.36 -10.57 9.40
N TYR A 369 39.84 -11.58 8.66
CA TYR A 369 40.22 -12.90 9.18
C TYR A 369 41.15 -12.75 10.38
N LYS A 370 42.24 -11.99 10.22
CA LYS A 370 43.21 -11.72 11.29
C LYS A 370 42.58 -11.01 12.49
N SER A 371 41.56 -10.19 12.26
CA SER A 371 40.93 -9.39 13.31
C SER A 371 39.94 -10.16 14.18
N ILE A 372 39.30 -11.21 13.65
CA ILE A 372 38.35 -12.04 14.40
C ILE A 372 39.01 -13.31 14.96
N GLY A 373 40.21 -13.66 14.47
CA GLY A 373 40.96 -14.84 14.87
C GLY A 373 40.64 -16.07 14.03
N ASP A 374 41.60 -17.02 14.01
CA ASP A 374 41.56 -18.19 13.13
C ASP A 374 40.34 -19.09 13.34
N GLU A 375 39.95 -19.33 14.60
CA GLU A 375 38.82 -20.20 14.94
C GLU A 375 37.49 -19.61 14.45
N ALA A 376 37.21 -18.36 14.81
CA ALA A 376 36.00 -17.67 14.38
C ALA A 376 35.94 -17.49 12.85
N ALA A 377 37.07 -17.23 12.21
CA ALA A 377 37.13 -17.11 10.76
C ALA A 377 36.89 -18.45 10.04
N LYS A 378 37.37 -19.57 10.62
CA LYS A 378 37.05 -20.92 10.14
C LYS A 378 35.57 -21.25 10.32
N ASN A 379 34.99 -20.93 11.47
CA ASN A 379 33.56 -21.14 11.74
C ASN A 379 32.67 -20.36 10.76
N LEU A 380 33.04 -19.11 10.43
CA LEU A 380 32.39 -18.33 9.37
C LEU A 380 32.64 -18.86 7.95
N GLY A 381 33.54 -19.84 7.77
CA GLY A 381 33.91 -20.37 6.46
C GLY A 381 34.61 -19.35 5.56
N LEU A 382 35.37 -18.41 6.14
CA LEU A 382 36.16 -17.45 5.39
C LEU A 382 37.41 -18.14 4.82
N PRO A 383 37.83 -17.82 3.58
CA PRO A 383 39.06 -18.37 3.02
C PRO A 383 40.25 -17.93 3.87
N CYS A 384 41.11 -18.89 4.24
CA CYS A 384 42.38 -18.59 4.89
C CYS A 384 43.19 -17.68 3.97
N PRO A 385 43.68 -16.52 4.43
CA PRO A 385 44.51 -15.66 3.61
C PRO A 385 45.75 -16.45 3.15
N LYS A 386 46.02 -16.41 1.84
CA LYS A 386 47.28 -16.95 1.31
C LYS A 386 48.41 -16.13 1.93
N VAL A 387 49.29 -16.84 2.66
CA VAL A 387 50.49 -16.29 3.31
C VAL A 387 51.35 -15.53 2.31
#